data_AF-A0A1J3GLE0-F1
#
_entry.id   AF-A0A1J3GLE0-F1
#
_cell.length_a   1.000
_cell.length_b   1.000
_cell.length_c   1.000
_cell.angle_alpha   90.00
_cell.angle_beta   90.00
_cell.angle_gamma   90.00
#
_symmetry.space_group_name_H-M   'P 1'
#
loop_
_entity.id
_entity.type
_entity.pdbx_description
1 polymer ?
#
loop_
_entity_poly.entity_id
_entity_poly.type
_entity_poly.pdbx_seq_one_letter_code
_entity_poly.pdbx_strand_id
1 'polypeptide(L)'
;EIYVDDESKLTLHGLQQYYVKLTEAQKNRKLNDLLDALDFNQVVIFVNGVRRCKELNKLLNECNFPSMDIYGGMSQEERLDRYNKFKEYKSRIL
;
A
#
# COMPACT_ATOMS: atom_id res chain seq x y z
N GLU A 1 -8.56 30.73 -3.24
CA GLU A 1 -8.24 29.51 -4.00
C GLU A 1 -6.73 29.35 -4.01
N ILE A 2 -6.21 28.31 -3.35
CA ILE A 2 -4.77 28.07 -3.27
C ILE A 2 -4.40 27.28 -4.53
N TYR A 3 -3.73 27.96 -5.45
CA TYR A 3 -3.16 27.34 -6.64
C TYR A 3 -2.01 26.43 -6.21
N VAL A 4 -2.12 25.15 -6.53
CA VAL A 4 -1.02 24.19 -6.42
C VAL A 4 -0.17 24.38 -7.66
N ASP A 5 0.80 25.28 -7.57
CA ASP A 5 1.89 25.39 -8.52
C ASP A 5 3.19 25.26 -7.73
N ASP A 6 3.60 24.02 -7.54
CA ASP A 6 5.00 23.66 -7.71
C ASP A 6 5.02 22.18 -8.02
N GLU A 7 5.40 21.86 -9.25
CA GLU A 7 5.97 20.58 -9.62
C GLU A 7 7.15 20.31 -8.68
N SER A 8 6.87 19.80 -7.48
CA SER A 8 7.88 19.16 -6.67
C SER A 8 8.38 18.00 -7.52
N LYS A 9 9.45 18.23 -8.28
CA LYS A 9 10.27 17.18 -8.88
C LYS A 9 10.44 16.19 -7.75
N LEU A 10 9.79 15.03 -7.83
CA LEU A 10 9.90 13.97 -6.84
C LEU A 10 11.39 13.61 -6.82
N THR A 11 12.15 14.24 -5.93
CA THR A 11 13.57 13.99 -5.81
C THR A 11 13.68 12.71 -5.01
N LEU A 12 14.34 11.70 -5.58
CA LEU A 12 14.57 10.42 -4.94
C LEU A 12 15.65 10.52 -3.84
N HIS A 13 16.01 11.74 -3.42
CA HIS A 13 17.07 11.98 -2.47
C HIS A 13 16.64 11.50 -1.08
N GLY A 14 17.40 10.57 -0.51
CA GLY A 14 17.05 9.90 0.74
C GLY A 14 16.13 8.69 0.59
N LEU A 15 15.65 8.36 -0.62
CA LEU A 15 14.87 7.16 -0.86
C LEU A 15 15.77 5.99 -1.28
N GLN A 16 15.86 4.98 -0.41
CA GLN A 16 16.51 3.72 -0.75
C GLN A 16 15.56 2.86 -1.61
N GLN A 17 16.04 2.44 -2.78
CA GLN A 17 15.26 1.67 -3.74
C GLN A 17 15.97 0.36 -4.06
N TYR A 18 15.20 -0.72 -4.04
CA TYR A 18 15.66 -2.07 -4.31
C TYR A 18 14.72 -2.75 -5.28
N TYR A 19 15.22 -3.77 -5.97
CA TYR A 19 14.38 -4.65 -6.79
C TYR A 19 14.74 -6.11 -6.53
N VAL A 20 13.77 -6.99 -6.74
CA VAL A 20 13.96 -8.43 -6.69
C VAL A 20 13.29 -9.06 -7.90
N LYS A 21 14.03 -9.89 -8.64
CA LYS A 21 13.51 -10.60 -9.81
C LYS A 21 12.75 -11.84 -9.33
N LEU A 22 11.45 -11.88 -9.61
CA LEU A 22 10.53 -12.95 -9.18
C LEU A 22 9.55 -13.29 -10.29
N THR A 23 8.97 -14.49 -10.22
CA THR A 23 7.77 -14.82 -10.97
C THR A 23 6.52 -14.32 -10.23
N GLU A 24 5.39 -14.16 -10.93
CA GLU A 24 4.13 -13.73 -10.30
C GLU A 24 3.71 -14.62 -9.12
N ALA A 25 3.88 -15.94 -9.25
CA ALA A 25 3.52 -16.91 -8.21
C ALA A 25 4.36 -16.75 -6.93
N GLN A 26 5.54 -16.15 -7.01
CA GLN A 26 6.43 -15.95 -5.87
C GLN A 26 6.16 -14.65 -5.10
N LYS A 27 5.44 -13.69 -5.70
CA LYS A 27 5.27 -12.34 -5.12
C LYS A 27 4.58 -12.36 -3.75
N ASN A 28 3.48 -13.10 -3.60
CA ASN A 28 2.74 -13.12 -2.33
C ASN A 28 3.58 -13.70 -1.19
N ARG A 29 4.27 -14.82 -1.44
CA ARG A 29 5.17 -15.41 -0.45
C ARG A 29 6.30 -14.46 -0.08
N LYS A 30 6.95 -13.86 -1.09
CA LYS A 30 8.05 -12.92 -0.82
C LYS A 30 7.59 -11.66 -0.09
N LEU A 31 6.38 -11.17 -0.38
CA LEU A 31 5.78 -10.05 0.33
C LEU A 31 5.56 -10.39 1.81
N ASN A 32 5.00 -11.55 2.13
CA ASN A 32 4.85 -12.00 3.52
C ASN A 32 6.22 -12.10 4.21
N ASP A 33 7.21 -12.72 3.58
CA ASP A 33 8.58 -12.80 4.12
C ASP A 33 9.17 -11.41 4.41
N LEU A 34 8.85 -10.40 3.59
CA LEU A 34 9.29 -9.01 3.80
C LEU A 34 8.53 -8.35 4.95
N LEU A 35 7.23 -8.57 5.07
CA LEU A 35 6.43 -8.04 6.17
C LEU A 35 6.82 -8.66 7.52
N ASP A 36 7.24 -9.92 7.54
CA ASP A 36 7.75 -10.59 8.75
C ASP A 36 9.16 -10.15 9.13
N ALA A 37 10.02 -9.89 8.15
CA ALA A 37 11.43 -9.59 8.40
C ALA A 37 11.73 -8.10 8.65
N LEU A 38 10.86 -7.19 8.21
CA LEU A 38 11.07 -5.76 8.30
C LEU A 38 10.27 -5.16 9.46
N ASP A 39 10.96 -4.42 10.33
CA ASP A 39 10.29 -3.50 11.25
C ASP A 39 9.84 -2.25 10.48
N PHE A 40 8.53 -2.11 10.29
CA PHE A 40 7.92 -0.96 9.62
C PHE A 40 6.90 -0.28 10.51
N ASN A 41 6.75 1.04 10.39
CA ASN A 41 5.63 1.73 11.06
C ASN A 41 4.33 1.51 10.29
N GLN A 42 4.34 1.86 9.00
CA GLN A 42 3.24 1.68 8.05
C GLN A 42 3.77 1.32 6.66
N VAL A 43 2.99 0.58 5.88
CA VAL A 43 3.35 0.10 4.54
C VAL A 43 2.23 0.42 3.56
N VAL A 44 2.60 0.85 2.36
CA VAL A 44 1.69 1.05 1.23
C VAL A 44 2.08 0.11 0.09
N ILE A 45 1.15 -0.71 -0.39
CA ILE A 45 1.39 -1.73 -1.41
C ILE A 45 0.61 -1.40 -2.67
N PHE A 46 1.33 -0.99 -3.72
CA PHE A 46 0.73 -0.72 -5.02
C PHE A 46 0.53 -2.01 -5.82
N VAL A 47 -0.69 -2.22 -6.32
CA VAL A 47 -1.07 -3.37 -7.16
C VAL A 47 -1.67 -2.91 -8.47
N ASN A 48 -1.49 -3.72 -9.53
CA ASN A 48 -2.11 -3.44 -10.83
C ASN A 48 -3.52 -4.04 -10.90
N GLY A 49 -4.53 -3.21 -10.68
CA GLY A 49 -5.94 -3.53 -10.89
C GLY A 49 -6.75 -3.83 -9.62
N VAL A 50 -8.05 -3.51 -9.69
CA VAL A 50 -9.00 -3.61 -8.57
C VAL A 50 -9.09 -5.03 -8.01
N ARG A 51 -9.17 -6.04 -8.88
CA ARG A 51 -9.27 -7.44 -8.45
C ARG A 51 -8.07 -7.86 -7.60
N ARG A 52 -6.85 -7.50 -8.03
CA ARG A 52 -5.63 -7.84 -7.28
C ARG A 52 -5.58 -7.13 -5.93
N CYS A 53 -6.06 -5.89 -5.87
CA CYS A 53 -6.15 -5.12 -4.64
C CYS A 53 -7.02 -5.84 -3.60
N LYS A 54 -8.23 -6.24 -4.00
CA LYS A 54 -9.17 -6.96 -3.14
C LYS A 54 -8.64 -8.32 -2.67
N GLU A 55 -8.09 -9.11 -3.59
CA GLU A 55 -7.55 -10.45 -3.26
C GLU A 55 -6.33 -10.34 -2.33
N LEU A 56 -5.44 -9.38 -2.56
CA LEU A 56 -4.28 -9.17 -1.69
C LEU A 56 -4.73 -8.72 -0.29
N ASN A 57 -5.66 -7.77 -0.20
CA ASN A 57 -6.20 -7.32 1.08
C ASN A 57 -6.86 -8.47 1.86
N LYS A 58 -7.62 -9.33 1.18
CA LYS A 58 -8.19 -10.54 1.79
C LYS A 58 -7.10 -11.47 2.31
N LEU A 59 -6.08 -11.78 1.50
CA LEU A 59 -4.97 -12.67 1.87
C LEU A 59 -4.19 -12.13 3.07
N LEU A 60 -3.90 -10.83 3.11
CA LEU A 60 -3.19 -10.21 4.24
C LEU A 60 -3.99 -10.33 5.54
N ASN A 61 -5.29 -10.04 5.49
CA ASN A 61 -6.17 -10.21 6.65
C ASN A 61 -6.26 -11.69 7.11
N GLU A 62 -6.30 -12.65 6.18
CA GLU A 62 -6.25 -14.09 6.50
C GLU A 62 -4.92 -14.51 7.14
N CYS A 63 -3.82 -13.84 6.80
CA CYS A 63 -2.51 -14.01 7.41
C CYS A 63 -2.32 -13.20 8.72
N ASN A 64 -3.39 -12.64 9.28
CA ASN A 64 -3.36 -11.78 10.48
C ASN A 64 -2.52 -10.51 10.34
N PHE A 65 -2.38 -10.00 9.12
CA PHE A 65 -1.88 -8.65 8.84
C PHE A 65 -3.08 -7.74 8.58
N PRO A 66 -3.53 -6.92 9.56
CA PRO A 66 -4.65 -6.01 9.35
C PRO A 66 -4.31 -5.02 8.24
N SER A 67 -5.04 -5.11 7.12
CA SER A 67 -4.85 -4.26 5.95
C SER A 67 -6.17 -3.65 5.51
N MET A 68 -6.09 -2.50 4.84
CA MET A 68 -7.20 -1.87 4.14
C MET A 68 -6.82 -1.73 2.66
N ASP A 69 -7.81 -1.64 1.78
CA ASP A 69 -7.58 -1.37 0.35
C ASP A 69 -8.21 -0.05 -0.12
N ILE A 70 -7.60 0.57 -1.12
CA ILE A 70 -8.15 1.70 -1.88
C ILE A 70 -7.96 1.43 -3.37
N TYR A 71 -9.04 1.51 -4.16
CA TYR A 71 -8.98 1.25 -5.61
C TYR A 71 -9.94 2.12 -6.42
N GLY A 72 -9.71 2.21 -7.73
CA GLY A 72 -10.57 2.93 -8.69
C GLY A 72 -11.92 2.24 -8.83
N GLY A 73 -12.98 2.84 -8.28
CA GLY A 73 -14.31 2.25 -8.20
C GLY A 73 -14.98 2.48 -6.84
N MET A 74 -14.21 2.87 -5.83
CA MET A 74 -14.75 3.36 -4.56
C MET A 74 -15.21 4.81 -4.67
N SER A 75 -16.21 5.18 -3.87
CA SER A 75 -16.60 6.59 -3.74
C SER A 75 -15.46 7.42 -3.14
N GLN A 76 -15.41 8.70 -3.46
CA GLN A 76 -14.38 9.59 -2.89
C GLN A 76 -14.47 9.64 -1.36
N GLU A 77 -15.68 9.63 -0.81
CA GLU A 77 -15.92 9.59 0.64
C GLU A 77 -15.30 8.34 1.28
N GLU A 78 -15.53 7.16 0.72
CA GLU A 78 -14.97 5.91 1.24
C GLU A 78 -13.44 5.88 1.15
N ARG A 79 -12.88 6.43 0.07
CA ARG A 79 -11.42 6.56 -0.10
C ARG A 79 -10.81 7.47 0.96
N LEU A 80 -11.45 8.60 1.25
CA LEU A 80 -10.99 9.55 2.27
C LEU A 80 -11.11 8.97 3.69
N ASP A 81 -12.20 8.30 4.01
CA ASP A 81 -12.38 7.63 5.30
C ASP A 81 -11.27 6.61 5.57
N ARG A 82 -10.98 5.72 4.61
CA ARG A 82 -9.90 4.73 4.76
C ARG A 82 -8.52 5.37 4.82
N TYR A 83 -8.28 6.41 4.01
CA TYR A 83 -7.03 7.15 4.05
C TYR A 83 -6.81 7.85 5.41
N ASN A 84 -7.86 8.42 6.01
CA ASN A 84 -7.80 9.02 7.34
C ASN A 84 -7.54 7.97 8.42
N LYS A 85 -8.23 6.82 8.37
CA LYS A 85 -7.95 5.68 9.27
C LYS A 85 -6.50 5.22 9.19
N PHE A 86 -5.91 5.20 7.99
CA PHE A 86 -4.49 4.90 7.82
C PHE A 86 -3.63 6.00 8.47
N LYS A 87 -3.88 7.28 8.22
CA LYS A 87 -3.15 8.39 8.87
C LYS A 87 -3.23 8.38 10.40
N GLU A 88 -4.35 7.92 10.95
CA GLU A 88 -4.59 7.80 12.39
C GLU A 88 -4.07 6.48 12.99
N TYR A 89 -3.26 5.72 12.26
CA TYR A 89 -2.69 4.44 12.69
C TYR A 89 -3.74 3.38 13.06
N LYS A 90 -4.98 3.49 12.55
CA LYS A 90 -6.03 2.46 12.75
C LYS A 90 -5.76 1.21 11.91
N SER A 91 -5.01 1.35 10.82
CA SER A 91 -4.40 0.26 10.07
C SER A 91 -2.96 0.63 9.73
N ARG A 92 -2.07 -0.37 9.72
CA ARG A 92 -0.66 -0.18 9.38
C ARG A 92 -0.34 -0.52 7.93
N ILE A 93 -1.26 -1.17 7.21
CA ILE A 93 -1.07 -1.57 5.81
C ILE A 93 -2.23 -1.02 4.96
N LEU A 94 -1.88 -0.42 3.81
CA LEU A 94 -2.78 0.15 2.81
C LEU A 94 -2.46 -0.35 1.40
#